data_AF-A0A7J3VPN9-F1
#
_entry.id   AF-A0A7J3VPN9-F1
#
_cell.length_a   1.000
_cell.length_b   1.000
_cell.length_c   1.000
_cell.angle_alpha   90.00
_cell.angle_beta   90.00
_cell.angle_gamma   90.00
#
_symmetry.space_group_name_H-M   'P 1'
#
loop_
_entity.id
_entity.type
_entity.pdbx_description
1 polymer ?
#
loop_
_entity_poly.entity_id
_entity_poly.type
_entity_poly.pdbx_seq_one_letter_code
_entity_poly.pdbx_strand_id
1 'polypeptide(L)'
;MSSLLRKRNILFAISILLAALGLLILIMPSIPAASSVRDAKGDVYALPLFPNKPVPVAGGYHDILNASVKRTDGGLLFSIELADGMENYRDGYEVVYIWSIECMTASLQKREYKLVIPYFPEEQGLSVNGWYLAVFNASSNEWLIPMLKVEDMRDNRVDIDLDARVIGDPLLLWWSVDVMVNVDTLIHGQPDYLMDSAPDDGKAMLFPLSP
;
A
#
# COMPACT_ATOMS: atom_id res chain seq x y z
N MET A 1 -33.96 43.79 -36.48
CA MET A 1 -33.55 42.39 -36.80
C MET A 1 -32.13 42.01 -36.35
N SER A 2 -31.23 42.96 -36.03
CA SER A 2 -29.81 42.65 -35.74
C SER A 2 -29.51 42.08 -34.35
N SER A 3 -30.29 42.38 -33.31
CA SER A 3 -29.97 41.95 -31.93
C SER A 3 -30.30 40.48 -31.63
N LEU A 4 -31.32 39.92 -32.30
CA LEU A 4 -31.74 38.52 -32.13
C LEU A 4 -30.75 37.54 -32.78
N LEU A 5 -30.20 37.90 -33.96
CA LEU A 5 -29.15 37.14 -34.63
C LEU A 5 -27.85 37.11 -33.81
N ARG A 6 -27.50 38.23 -33.15
CA ARG A 6 -26.31 38.32 -32.29
C ARG A 6 -26.43 37.43 -31.05
N LYS A 7 -27.61 37.37 -30.42
CA LYS A 7 -27.85 36.49 -29.25
C LYS A 7 -27.81 35.01 -29.60
N ARG A 8 -28.37 34.61 -30.75
CA ARG A 8 -28.31 33.21 -31.23
C ARG A 8 -26.88 32.73 -31.48
N ASN A 9 -26.04 33.59 -32.07
CA ASN A 9 -24.65 33.22 -32.37
C ASN A 9 -23.80 33.07 -31.09
N ILE A 10 -24.08 33.86 -30.05
CA ILE A 10 -23.40 33.76 -28.75
C ILE A 10 -23.79 32.46 -28.03
N LEU A 11 -25.09 32.12 -27.99
CA LEU A 11 -25.52 30.86 -27.38
C LEU A 11 -24.90 29.64 -28.09
N PHE A 12 -24.87 29.65 -29.42
CA PHE A 12 -24.32 28.54 -30.20
C PHE A 12 -22.80 28.36 -29.95
N ALA A 13 -22.06 29.48 -29.85
CA ALA A 13 -20.64 29.44 -29.52
C ALA A 13 -20.36 28.90 -28.10
N ILE A 14 -21.20 29.26 -27.11
CA ILE A 14 -21.09 28.73 -25.75
C ILE A 14 -21.38 27.23 -25.71
N SER A 15 -22.39 26.75 -26.45
CA SER A 15 -22.71 25.32 -26.53
C SER A 15 -21.59 24.50 -27.18
N ILE A 16 -20.94 25.02 -28.24
CA ILE A 16 -19.79 24.36 -28.88
C ILE A 16 -18.59 24.34 -27.92
N LEU A 17 -18.34 25.43 -27.19
CA LEU A 17 -17.23 25.49 -26.23
C LEU A 17 -17.45 24.52 -25.06
N LEU A 18 -18.67 24.41 -24.53
CA LEU A 18 -19.04 23.47 -23.48
C LEU A 18 -18.95 22.01 -23.97
N ALA A 19 -19.40 21.73 -25.21
CA ALA A 19 -19.29 20.40 -25.80
C ALA A 19 -17.83 20.03 -26.08
N ALA A 20 -17.00 20.97 -26.54
CA ALA A 20 -15.57 20.76 -26.76
C ALA A 20 -14.82 20.56 -25.43
N LEU A 21 -15.17 21.31 -24.38
CA LEU A 21 -14.60 21.14 -23.04
C LEU A 21 -15.01 19.79 -22.42
N GLY A 22 -16.28 19.40 -22.57
CA GLY A 22 -16.78 18.10 -22.13
C GLY A 22 -16.16 16.93 -22.90
N LEU A 23 -15.90 17.10 -24.21
CA LEU A 23 -15.24 16.07 -25.02
C LEU A 23 -13.75 15.99 -24.72
N LEU A 24 -13.07 17.10 -24.39
CA LEU A 24 -11.64 17.12 -24.05
C LEU A 24 -11.36 16.43 -22.70
N ILE A 25 -12.30 16.47 -21.75
CA ILE A 25 -12.24 15.69 -20.50
C ILE A 25 -12.35 14.18 -20.78
N LEU A 26 -12.96 13.76 -21.89
CA LEU A 26 -13.17 12.34 -22.23
C LEU A 26 -11.99 11.68 -22.97
N ILE A 27 -10.94 12.42 -23.31
CA ILE A 27 -9.78 11.92 -24.08
C ILE A 27 -8.45 12.01 -23.31
N MET A 28 -8.50 12.35 -22.01
CA MET A 28 -7.34 12.19 -21.14
C MET A 28 -7.06 10.68 -21.03
N PRO A 29 -5.91 10.17 -21.49
CA PRO A 29 -5.53 8.81 -21.14
C PRO A 29 -5.44 8.77 -19.61
N SER A 30 -6.15 7.82 -19.00
CA SER A 30 -6.11 7.58 -17.55
C SER A 30 -4.67 7.28 -17.16
N ILE A 31 -3.93 8.29 -16.68
CA ILE A 31 -2.63 8.06 -16.07
C ILE A 31 -2.91 7.25 -14.81
N PRO A 32 -2.39 6.01 -14.66
CA PRO A 32 -2.56 5.26 -13.43
C PRO A 32 -2.00 6.11 -12.30
N ALA A 33 -2.87 6.51 -11.38
CA ALA A 33 -2.46 7.26 -10.21
C ALA A 33 -1.49 6.38 -9.41
N ALA A 34 -0.32 6.92 -9.11
CA ALA A 34 0.69 6.28 -8.29
C ALA A 34 1.10 7.25 -7.18
N SER A 35 1.38 6.69 -6.01
CA SER A 35 1.89 7.38 -4.83
C SER A 35 3.13 6.65 -4.39
N SER A 36 4.22 7.39 -4.12
CA SER A 36 5.51 6.81 -3.77
C SER A 36 6.18 7.66 -2.71
N VAL A 37 6.84 7.01 -1.77
CA VAL A 37 7.65 7.59 -0.71
C VAL A 37 9.03 6.96 -0.82
N ARG A 38 10.06 7.79 -0.89
CA ARG A 38 11.45 7.34 -0.82
C ARG A 38 11.91 7.43 0.62
N ASP A 39 12.75 6.49 0.99
CA ASP A 39 13.32 6.42 2.34
C ASP A 39 14.85 6.34 2.32
N ALA A 40 15.47 6.61 3.47
CA ALA A 40 16.88 6.92 3.57
C ALA A 40 17.74 5.71 3.95
N LYS A 41 18.25 4.99 2.94
CA LYS A 41 19.18 3.85 3.10
C LYS A 41 20.07 3.90 4.36
N GLY A 42 19.93 2.87 5.20
CA GLY A 42 20.74 2.65 6.39
C GLY A 42 20.22 3.33 7.66
N ASP A 43 18.98 3.80 7.64
CA ASP A 43 18.26 4.34 8.79
C ASP A 43 17.53 3.27 9.62
N VAL A 44 17.48 2.01 9.17
CA VAL A 44 16.93 0.88 9.93
C VAL A 44 17.48 0.76 11.37
N TYR A 45 16.58 0.57 12.34
CA TYR A 45 16.93 0.27 13.73
C TYR A 45 15.83 -0.52 14.46
N ALA A 46 16.21 -1.38 15.40
CA ALA A 46 15.24 -2.15 16.19
C ALA A 46 14.64 -1.31 17.33
N LEU A 47 13.43 -0.78 17.13
CA LEU A 47 12.64 -0.11 18.17
C LEU A 47 11.76 -1.13 18.92
N PRO A 48 12.01 -1.42 20.21
CA PRO A 48 11.20 -2.38 20.96
C PRO A 48 9.80 -1.86 21.23
N LEU A 49 8.80 -2.69 20.92
CA LEU A 49 7.39 -2.48 21.29
C LEU A 49 7.06 -3.11 22.65
N PHE A 50 7.83 -4.14 23.04
CA PHE A 50 7.71 -4.82 24.32
C PHE A 50 9.07 -4.98 25.01
N PRO A 51 9.11 -4.96 26.36
CA PRO A 51 10.34 -5.15 27.10
C PRO A 51 10.78 -6.63 27.11
N ASN A 52 12.08 -6.85 27.36
CA ASN A 52 12.69 -8.16 27.64
C ASN A 52 12.64 -9.18 26.50
N LYS A 53 12.57 -8.72 25.26
CA LYS A 53 12.69 -9.58 24.07
C LYS A 53 14.14 -9.59 23.57
N PRO A 54 14.60 -10.68 22.93
CA PRO A 54 15.85 -10.66 22.17
C PRO A 54 15.78 -9.61 21.06
N VAL A 55 16.83 -8.80 20.92
CA VAL A 55 16.87 -7.75 19.89
C VAL A 55 17.27 -8.36 18.54
N PRO A 56 16.45 -8.26 17.49
CA PRO A 56 16.79 -8.75 16.15
C PRO A 56 17.90 -7.90 15.52
N VAL A 57 18.62 -8.46 14.55
CA VAL A 57 19.66 -7.74 13.83
C VAL A 57 19.00 -6.86 12.77
N ALA A 58 19.21 -5.55 12.87
CA ALA A 58 18.83 -4.62 11.82
C ALA A 58 19.69 -4.86 10.57
N GLY A 59 19.07 -4.95 9.39
CA GLY A 59 19.74 -5.32 8.15
C GLY A 59 18.99 -4.77 6.93
N GLY A 60 19.61 -4.85 5.76
CA GLY A 60 19.08 -4.23 4.53
C GLY A 60 17.73 -4.76 4.06
N TYR A 61 17.34 -5.96 4.50
CA TYR A 61 16.05 -6.58 4.25
C TYR A 61 14.92 -6.00 5.12
N HIS A 62 15.27 -5.18 6.12
CA HIS A 62 14.33 -4.37 6.90
C HIS A 62 14.27 -2.91 6.43
N ASP A 63 15.35 -2.42 5.80
CA ASP A 63 15.60 -1.04 5.36
C ASP A 63 14.84 -0.75 4.05
N ILE A 64 13.76 0.02 4.13
CA ILE A 64 12.96 0.47 3.00
C ILE A 64 13.77 1.53 2.25
N LEU A 65 13.85 1.39 0.93
CA LEU A 65 14.37 2.45 0.04
C LEU A 65 13.24 3.21 -0.65
N ASN A 66 12.15 2.51 -0.94
CA ASN A 66 10.97 3.11 -1.53
C ASN A 66 9.72 2.25 -1.24
N ALA A 67 8.66 2.90 -0.80
CA ALA A 67 7.32 2.31 -0.73
C ALA A 67 6.41 3.01 -1.74
N SER A 68 5.53 2.26 -2.42
CA SER A 68 4.58 2.83 -3.35
C SER A 68 3.28 2.05 -3.45
N VAL A 69 2.22 2.77 -3.81
CA VAL A 69 0.92 2.21 -4.17
C VAL A 69 0.53 2.75 -5.54
N LYS A 70 0.19 1.86 -6.47
CA LYS A 70 -0.20 2.22 -7.83
C LYS A 70 -1.51 1.57 -8.20
N ARG A 71 -2.42 2.32 -8.83
CA ARG A 71 -3.62 1.75 -9.45
C ARG A 71 -3.25 0.93 -10.68
N THR A 72 -3.74 -0.30 -10.75
CA THR A 72 -3.65 -1.20 -11.90
C THR A 72 -5.05 -1.39 -12.52
N ASP A 73 -5.16 -2.19 -13.57
CA ASP A 73 -6.45 -2.52 -14.16
C ASP A 73 -7.28 -3.37 -13.19
N GLY A 74 -8.21 -2.72 -12.46
CA GLY A 74 -9.06 -3.36 -11.45
C GLY A 74 -8.42 -3.58 -10.07
N GLY A 75 -7.17 -3.15 -9.86
CA GLY A 75 -6.41 -3.45 -8.65
C GLY A 75 -5.55 -2.31 -8.12
N LEU A 76 -4.78 -2.65 -7.09
CA LEU A 76 -3.78 -1.82 -6.43
C LEU A 76 -2.51 -2.65 -6.25
N LEU A 77 -1.43 -2.19 -6.85
CA LEU A 77 -0.10 -2.73 -6.64
C LEU A 77 0.56 -2.00 -5.46
N PHE A 78 0.80 -2.73 -4.38
CA PHE A 78 1.60 -2.31 -3.23
C PHE A 78 3.03 -2.82 -3.43
N SER A 79 4.01 -1.93 -3.36
CA SER A 79 5.40 -2.25 -3.66
C SER A 79 6.33 -1.65 -2.62
N ILE A 80 7.21 -2.47 -2.07
CA ILE A 80 8.35 -2.07 -1.23
C ILE A 80 9.63 -2.47 -1.96
N GLU A 81 10.56 -1.53 -2.09
CA GLU A 81 11.95 -1.79 -2.46
C GLU A 81 12.80 -1.69 -1.20
N LEU A 82 13.59 -2.72 -0.94
CA LEU A 82 14.45 -2.85 0.24
C LEU A 82 15.91 -2.65 -0.13
N ALA A 83 16.75 -2.32 0.85
CA ALA A 83 18.18 -2.15 0.64
C ALA A 83 18.91 -3.48 0.33
N ASP A 84 18.33 -4.61 0.74
CA ASP A 84 18.81 -5.96 0.49
C ASP A 84 17.66 -6.98 0.38
N GLY A 85 17.91 -8.13 -0.24
CA GLY A 85 16.92 -9.19 -0.44
C GLY A 85 16.75 -10.12 0.76
N MET A 86 15.57 -10.73 0.88
CA MET A 86 15.27 -11.67 1.98
C MET A 86 16.11 -12.95 1.93
N GLU A 87 16.74 -13.27 0.80
CA GLU A 87 17.74 -14.33 0.67
C GLU A 87 18.97 -14.12 1.55
N ASN A 88 19.22 -12.90 2.03
CA ASN A 88 20.31 -12.57 2.95
C ASN A 88 19.87 -12.55 4.42
N TYR A 89 18.59 -12.84 4.71
CA TYR A 89 18.08 -12.88 6.07
C TYR A 89 18.57 -14.11 6.84
N ARG A 90 19.06 -13.92 8.08
CA ARG A 90 19.66 -14.99 8.90
C ARG A 90 19.21 -15.03 10.36
N ASP A 91 18.45 -14.05 10.83
CA ASP A 91 18.07 -14.01 12.25
C ASP A 91 17.01 -15.06 12.63
N GLY A 92 16.33 -15.60 11.62
CA GLY A 92 15.36 -16.67 11.81
C GLY A 92 14.07 -16.21 12.49
N TYR A 93 13.82 -14.92 12.70
CA TYR A 93 12.57 -14.38 13.24
C TYR A 93 11.54 -14.09 12.13
N GLU A 94 10.27 -13.91 12.48
CA GLU A 94 9.27 -13.55 11.48
C GLU A 94 9.44 -12.06 11.14
N VAL A 95 9.54 -11.75 9.86
CA VAL A 95 9.55 -10.36 9.38
C VAL A 95 8.18 -10.05 8.81
N VAL A 96 7.58 -8.94 9.20
CA VAL A 96 6.21 -8.57 8.82
C VAL A 96 6.20 -7.17 8.23
N TYR A 97 5.70 -7.05 7.00
CA TYR A 97 5.43 -5.77 6.37
C TYR A 97 3.94 -5.44 6.54
N ILE A 98 3.62 -4.33 7.22
CA ILE A 98 2.25 -3.95 7.53
C ILE A 98 1.91 -2.64 6.84
N TRP A 99 1.08 -2.70 5.81
CA TRP A 99 0.50 -1.50 5.21
C TRP A 99 -0.73 -1.08 6.01
N SER A 100 -0.69 0.12 6.57
CA SER A 100 -1.83 0.75 7.23
C SER A 100 -2.57 1.62 6.22
N ILE A 101 -3.78 1.22 5.84
CA ILE A 101 -4.55 1.83 4.76
C ILE A 101 -5.77 2.52 5.34
N GLU A 102 -5.95 3.78 5.01
CA GLU A 102 -7.18 4.54 5.25
C GLU A 102 -7.77 4.96 3.92
N CYS A 103 -9.06 4.74 3.69
CA CYS A 103 -9.66 5.10 2.43
C CYS A 103 -11.07 5.66 2.56
N MET A 104 -11.47 6.42 1.53
CA MET A 104 -12.84 6.83 1.30
C MET A 104 -13.43 5.95 0.20
N THR A 105 -14.48 5.19 0.51
CA THR A 105 -15.17 4.33 -0.48
C THR A 105 -16.06 5.15 -1.42
N ALA A 106 -16.58 4.51 -2.48
CA ALA A 106 -17.58 5.10 -3.36
C ALA A 106 -18.86 5.57 -2.64
N SER A 107 -19.19 4.95 -1.50
CA SER A 107 -20.31 5.35 -0.62
C SER A 107 -19.96 6.48 0.35
N LEU A 108 -18.80 7.13 0.17
CA LEU A 108 -18.30 8.21 1.02
C LEU A 108 -18.14 7.81 2.49
N GLN A 109 -17.81 6.54 2.74
CA GLN A 109 -17.49 6.04 4.07
C GLN A 109 -15.98 5.97 4.24
N LYS A 110 -15.48 6.52 5.36
CA LYS A 110 -14.12 6.27 5.80
C LYS A 110 -14.01 4.81 6.26
N ARG A 111 -12.99 4.11 5.78
CA ARG A 111 -12.65 2.74 6.14
C ARG A 111 -11.16 2.64 6.41
N GLU A 112 -10.81 1.70 7.27
CA GLU A 112 -9.43 1.43 7.67
C GLU A 112 -9.16 -0.06 7.48
N TYR A 113 -8.04 -0.37 6.82
CA TYR A 113 -7.60 -1.71 6.49
C TYR A 113 -6.13 -1.88 6.86
N LYS A 114 -5.73 -3.13 7.08
CA LYS A 114 -4.32 -3.52 7.17
C LYS A 114 -4.03 -4.59 6.13
N LEU A 115 -2.98 -4.38 5.34
CA LEU A 115 -2.34 -5.42 4.55
C LEU A 115 -1.16 -5.95 5.36
N VAL A 116 -1.19 -7.23 5.70
CA VAL A 116 -0.15 -7.87 6.52
C VAL A 116 0.56 -8.89 5.64
N ILE A 117 1.86 -8.69 5.43
CA ILE A 117 2.68 -9.51 4.54
C ILE A 117 3.81 -10.10 5.39
N PRO A 118 3.60 -11.25 6.04
CA PRO A 118 4.65 -11.89 6.82
C PRO A 118 5.54 -12.76 5.93
N TYR A 119 6.82 -12.83 6.32
CA TYR A 119 7.79 -13.80 5.87
C TYR A 119 8.20 -14.68 7.05
N PHE A 120 8.03 -15.99 6.89
CA PHE A 120 8.44 -17.00 7.86
C PHE A 120 9.71 -17.72 7.36
N PRO A 121 10.84 -17.57 8.05
CA PRO A 121 12.05 -18.34 7.74
C PRO A 121 11.82 -19.84 7.96
N GLU A 122 12.42 -20.67 7.12
CA GLU A 122 12.30 -22.13 7.21
C GLU A 122 12.79 -22.69 8.57
N GLU A 123 13.71 -22.00 9.23
CA GLU A 123 14.41 -22.47 10.42
C GLU A 123 13.59 -22.39 11.73
N GLN A 124 12.37 -21.82 11.71
CA GLN A 124 11.56 -21.64 12.93
C GLN A 124 10.84 -22.88 13.46
N GLY A 125 10.88 -24.00 12.73
CA GLY A 125 10.09 -25.19 13.10
C GLY A 125 8.57 -24.96 13.02
N LEU A 126 8.16 -23.88 12.37
CA LEU A 126 6.77 -23.61 11.99
C LEU A 126 6.36 -24.53 10.84
N SER A 127 5.07 -24.87 10.78
CA SER A 127 4.49 -25.55 9.61
C SER A 127 4.28 -24.61 8.42
N VAL A 128 4.55 -23.32 8.59
CA VAL A 128 4.47 -22.27 7.57
C VAL A 128 5.88 -21.75 7.27
N ASN A 129 6.15 -21.48 6.00
CA ASN A 129 7.41 -20.93 5.53
C ASN A 129 7.22 -20.07 4.28
N GLY A 130 8.13 -19.11 4.09
CA GLY A 130 8.09 -18.16 3.00
C GLY A 130 7.05 -17.06 3.23
N TRP A 131 6.54 -16.51 2.13
CA TRP A 131 5.71 -15.31 2.12
C TRP A 131 4.22 -15.62 2.18
N TYR A 132 3.48 -14.80 2.90
CA TYR A 132 2.03 -14.84 2.95
C TYR A 132 1.43 -13.44 2.84
N LEU A 133 0.12 -13.39 2.62
CA LEU A 133 -0.69 -12.19 2.58
C LEU A 133 -1.94 -12.39 3.45
N ALA A 134 -2.23 -11.42 4.29
CA ALA A 134 -3.51 -11.30 4.97
C ALA A 134 -4.06 -9.88 4.86
N VAL A 135 -5.37 -9.76 4.79
CA VAL A 135 -6.07 -8.46 4.70
C VAL A 135 -7.08 -8.36 5.82
N PHE A 136 -6.93 -7.35 6.65
CA PHE A 136 -7.78 -7.10 7.80
C PHE A 136 -8.57 -5.81 7.61
N ASN A 137 -9.88 -5.87 7.82
CA ASN A 137 -10.74 -4.70 7.89
C ASN A 137 -10.78 -4.22 9.34
N ALA A 138 -10.01 -3.18 9.64
CA ALA A 138 -9.94 -2.61 10.98
C ALA A 138 -11.23 -1.90 11.38
N SER A 139 -12.02 -1.40 10.42
CA SER A 139 -13.31 -0.77 10.71
C SER A 139 -14.41 -1.76 11.13
N SER A 140 -14.36 -3.01 10.68
CA SER A 140 -15.30 -4.07 11.10
C SER A 140 -14.69 -5.12 12.01
N ASN A 141 -13.38 -5.05 12.28
CA ASN A 141 -12.62 -6.01 13.06
C ASN A 141 -12.72 -7.45 12.49
N GLU A 142 -12.50 -7.59 11.18
CA GLU A 142 -12.68 -8.85 10.44
C GLU A 142 -11.54 -9.11 9.46
N TRP A 143 -11.15 -10.38 9.30
CA TRP A 143 -10.23 -10.81 8.25
C TRP A 143 -10.98 -11.04 6.94
N LEU A 144 -10.60 -10.29 5.90
CA LEU A 144 -11.16 -10.43 4.55
C LEU A 144 -10.41 -11.48 3.73
N ILE A 145 -9.09 -11.55 3.91
CA ILE A 145 -8.23 -12.58 3.34
C ILE A 145 -7.37 -13.12 4.48
N PRO A 146 -7.54 -14.39 4.89
CA PRO A 146 -6.68 -15.01 5.87
C PRO A 146 -5.48 -15.71 5.18
N MET A 147 -4.26 -15.31 5.53
CA MET A 147 -3.00 -16.04 5.32
C MET A 147 -2.88 -16.83 3.99
N LEU A 148 -2.93 -16.10 2.87
CA LEU A 148 -2.73 -16.64 1.53
C LEU A 148 -1.24 -16.73 1.21
N LYS A 149 -0.72 -17.91 0.84
CA LYS A 149 0.69 -18.08 0.47
C LYS A 149 1.02 -17.32 -0.82
N VAL A 150 2.19 -16.69 -0.87
CA VAL A 150 2.71 -15.94 -2.02
C VAL A 150 4.02 -16.58 -2.47
N GLU A 151 4.08 -17.07 -3.71
CA GLU A 151 5.23 -17.88 -4.19
C GLU A 151 6.27 -17.07 -4.99
N ASP A 152 5.90 -15.91 -5.54
CA ASP A 152 6.72 -15.17 -6.52
C ASP A 152 7.38 -13.90 -5.97
N MET A 153 7.58 -13.81 -4.65
CA MET A 153 8.37 -12.72 -4.06
C MET A 153 9.86 -12.98 -4.29
N ARG A 154 10.57 -12.02 -4.89
CA ARG A 154 11.98 -12.20 -5.29
C ARG A 154 12.80 -10.94 -5.06
N ASP A 155 14.11 -11.15 -4.93
CA ASP A 155 15.12 -10.11 -4.78
C ASP A 155 14.84 -9.21 -3.57
N ASN A 156 15.15 -7.92 -3.70
CA ASN A 156 14.92 -6.90 -2.68
C ASN A 156 13.54 -6.24 -2.78
N ARG A 157 12.51 -6.97 -3.24
CA ARG A 157 11.18 -6.39 -3.47
C ARG A 157 10.06 -7.18 -2.80
N VAL A 158 9.12 -6.42 -2.22
CA VAL A 158 7.85 -6.94 -1.69
C VAL A 158 6.71 -6.33 -2.50
N ASP A 159 6.22 -7.06 -3.49
CA ASP A 159 5.16 -6.63 -4.40
C ASP A 159 3.90 -7.46 -4.18
N ILE A 160 2.76 -6.80 -3.93
CA ILE A 160 1.44 -7.42 -3.80
C ILE A 160 0.45 -6.70 -4.71
N ASP A 161 -0.13 -7.43 -5.65
CA ASP A 161 -1.31 -6.98 -6.40
C ASP A 161 -2.59 -7.38 -5.66
N LEU A 162 -3.40 -6.39 -5.30
CA LEU A 162 -4.65 -6.58 -4.57
C LEU A 162 -5.81 -6.06 -5.40
N ASP A 163 -6.82 -6.90 -5.60
CA ASP A 163 -8.10 -6.49 -6.16
C ASP A 163 -8.70 -5.36 -5.31
N ALA A 164 -8.97 -4.20 -5.92
CA ALA A 164 -9.41 -3.01 -5.22
C ALA A 164 -10.76 -3.23 -4.50
N ARG A 165 -11.57 -4.18 -4.96
CA ARG A 165 -12.87 -4.56 -4.36
C ARG A 165 -12.70 -5.14 -2.97
N VAL A 166 -11.55 -5.76 -2.67
CA VAL A 166 -11.26 -6.32 -1.33
C VAL A 166 -11.30 -5.21 -0.28
N ILE A 167 -10.82 -4.01 -0.62
CA ILE A 167 -10.85 -2.84 0.27
C ILE A 167 -11.91 -1.81 -0.14
N GLY A 168 -12.96 -2.25 -0.84
CA GLY A 168 -14.17 -1.48 -1.11
C GLY A 168 -14.04 -0.42 -2.20
N ASP A 169 -13.20 -0.66 -3.22
CA ASP A 169 -12.97 0.23 -4.37
C ASP A 169 -12.72 1.69 -3.96
N PRO A 170 -11.57 1.94 -3.31
CA PRO A 170 -11.31 3.23 -2.68
C PRO A 170 -11.23 4.34 -3.74
N LEU A 171 -11.93 5.45 -3.51
CA LEU A 171 -11.82 6.68 -4.30
C LEU A 171 -10.55 7.45 -3.93
N LEU A 172 -10.33 7.60 -2.62
CA LEU A 172 -9.14 8.19 -2.02
C LEU A 172 -8.51 7.17 -1.08
N LEU A 173 -7.19 7.12 -1.07
CA LEU A 173 -6.45 6.17 -0.24
C LEU A 173 -5.22 6.86 0.36
N TRP A 174 -5.07 6.77 1.67
CA TRP A 174 -3.88 7.12 2.42
C TRP A 174 -3.23 5.86 2.95
N TRP A 175 -1.92 5.84 2.97
CA TRP A 175 -1.16 4.66 3.35
C TRP A 175 0.13 5.03 4.07
N SER A 176 0.55 4.14 4.96
CA SER A 176 1.92 4.01 5.46
C SER A 176 2.27 2.53 5.46
N VAL A 177 3.55 2.20 5.50
CA VAL A 177 4.02 0.83 5.67
C VAL A 177 5.08 0.77 6.76
N ASP A 178 4.97 -0.24 7.61
CA ASP A 178 5.94 -0.53 8.66
C ASP A 178 6.61 -1.87 8.37
N VAL A 179 7.93 -1.96 8.56
CA VAL A 179 8.64 -3.24 8.66
C VAL A 179 8.81 -3.58 10.13
N MET A 180 8.37 -4.77 10.52
CA MET A 180 8.37 -5.21 11.90
C MET A 180 8.95 -6.61 12.03
N VAL A 181 9.41 -6.96 13.23
CA VAL A 181 9.90 -8.30 13.55
C VAL A 181 9.14 -8.86 14.74
N ASN A 182 8.70 -10.12 14.61
CA ASN A 182 8.13 -10.92 15.69
C ASN A 182 9.14 -12.01 16.06
N VAL A 183 9.66 -11.94 17.29
CA VAL A 183 10.66 -12.91 17.77
C VAL A 183 10.00 -14.11 18.46
N ASP A 184 8.69 -14.03 18.71
CA ASP A 184 7.90 -15.01 19.46
C ASP A 184 6.63 -15.45 18.69
N THR A 185 6.74 -15.66 17.38
CA THR A 185 5.63 -16.06 16.48
C THR A 185 4.82 -17.26 16.98
N LEU A 186 5.47 -18.22 17.64
CA LEU A 186 4.81 -19.40 18.23
C LEU A 186 3.94 -19.07 19.46
N ILE A 187 4.20 -17.94 20.12
CA ILE A 187 3.52 -17.50 21.35
C ILE A 187 2.40 -16.53 20.98
N HIS A 188 2.66 -15.59 20.08
CA HIS A 188 1.68 -14.60 19.61
C HIS A 188 1.98 -14.11 18.19
N GLY A 189 0.94 -13.63 17.50
CA GLY A 189 1.06 -13.03 16.17
C GLY A 189 1.35 -11.53 16.15
N GLN A 190 1.61 -10.91 17.32
CA GLN A 190 1.95 -9.48 17.38
C GLN A 190 3.46 -9.29 17.21
N PRO A 191 3.93 -8.35 16.37
CA PRO A 191 5.35 -8.02 16.29
C PRO A 191 5.90 -7.39 17.57
N ASP A 192 7.17 -7.67 17.85
CA ASP A 192 7.88 -7.22 19.04
C ASP A 192 8.74 -5.97 18.79
N TYR A 193 9.12 -5.72 17.54
CA TYR A 193 9.96 -4.60 17.13
C TYR A 193 9.41 -3.91 15.87
N LEU A 194 9.44 -2.58 15.87
CA LEU A 194 9.43 -1.79 14.63
C LEU A 194 10.88 -1.66 14.16
N MET A 195 11.13 -1.93 12.89
CA MET A 195 12.46 -1.88 12.29
C MET A 195 12.66 -0.65 11.41
N ASP A 196 11.60 -0.30 10.66
CA ASP A 196 11.60 0.80 9.70
C ASP A 196 10.16 1.16 9.29
N SER A 197 9.94 2.32 8.68
CA SER A 197 8.63 2.79 8.22
C SER A 197 8.73 3.77 7.05
N ALA A 198 7.79 3.70 6.11
CA ALA A 198 7.69 4.66 5.01
C ALA A 198 6.24 5.15 4.82
N PRO A 199 5.96 6.46 4.90
CA PRO A 199 6.85 7.50 5.44
C PRO A 199 7.16 7.29 6.92
N ASP A 200 8.31 7.78 7.39
CA ASP A 200 8.68 7.88 8.81
C ASP A 200 7.57 8.48 9.69
N ASP A 201 6.91 9.52 9.17
CA ASP A 201 5.85 10.24 9.88
C ASP A 201 4.61 10.41 8.98
N GLY A 202 3.47 9.95 9.50
CA GLY A 202 2.16 10.20 8.89
C GLY A 202 1.77 9.18 7.82
N LYS A 203 1.22 9.67 6.69
CA LYS A 203 0.71 8.83 5.59
C LYS A 203 0.90 9.53 4.25
N ALA A 204 1.27 8.76 3.23
CA ALA A 204 1.21 9.19 1.84
C ALA A 204 -0.20 9.06 1.29
N MET A 205 -0.51 9.81 0.23
CA MET A 205 -1.84 9.81 -0.40
C MET A 205 -1.75 9.36 -1.85
N LEU A 206 -2.64 8.46 -2.23
CA LEU A 206 -2.92 8.06 -3.60
C LEU A 206 -4.12 8.85 -4.12
N PHE A 207 -3.84 9.74 -5.07
CA PHE A 207 -4.86 10.57 -5.72
C PHE A 207 -5.82 9.71 -6.57
N PRO A 208 -7.05 10.20 -6.81
CA PRO A 208 -7.94 9.56 -7.77
C PRO A 208 -7.34 9.65 -9.18
N LEU A 209 -7.80 8.76 -10.07
CA LEU A 209 -7.49 8.91 -11.50
C LEU A 209 -7.98 10.29 -11.95
N SER A 210 -7.09 11.07 -12.56
CA SER A 210 -7.54 12.31 -13.21
C SER A 210 -8.48 11.92 -14.35
N PRO A 211 -9.69 12.51 -14.42
CA PRO A 211 -10.67 12.20 -15.44
C PRO A 211 -10.14 12.52 -16.85
#